data_AF-A0A4D9DGV7-F1
#
_entry.id   AF-A0A4D9DGV7-F1
#
_cell.length_a   1.000
_cell.length_b   1.000
_cell.length_c   1.000
_cell.angle_alpha   90.00
_cell.angle_beta   90.00
_cell.angle_gamma   90.00
#
_symmetry.space_group_name_H-M   'P 1'
#
loop_
_entity.id
_entity.type
_entity.pdbx_description
1 polymer ?
#
loop_
_entity_poly.entity_id
_entity_poly.type
_entity_poly.pdbx_seq_one_letter_code
_entity_poly.pdbx_strand_id
1 'polypeptide(L)'
;MERSEGVCSPATGDRIRRQAVQVPAKGALAVPFAVVPMGAADIPVTITAQGSWGLGDSITRSLRVEREGAAHLEEMSYSLDSEERLSRALEIPGELPPNALPDGDFKMSVRVTGPGPPLESQTQGLTHSQ
;
A
#
# COMPACT_ATOMS: atom_id res chain seq x y z
N MET A 1 8.73 22.68 1.66
CA MET A 1 7.63 21.70 1.76
C MET A 1 6.41 22.39 2.33
N GLU A 2 5.25 22.18 1.73
CA GLU A 2 3.97 22.65 2.25
C GLU A 2 3.42 21.68 3.30
N ARG A 3 2.44 22.12 4.08
CA ARG A 3 1.77 21.27 5.07
C ARG A 3 0.93 20.23 4.34
N SER A 4 1.16 18.95 4.65
CA SER A 4 0.33 17.83 4.20
C SER A 4 -0.27 17.13 5.42
N GLU A 5 -1.55 16.77 5.36
CA GLU A 5 -2.19 15.90 6.36
C GLU A 5 -1.62 14.47 6.27
N GLY A 6 -1.71 13.71 7.36
CA GLY A 6 -1.18 12.34 7.41
C GLY A 6 0.35 12.24 7.55
N VAL A 7 1.05 13.36 7.67
CA VAL A 7 2.51 13.44 7.80
C VAL A 7 2.93 14.29 9.01
N CYS A 8 3.87 13.77 9.79
CA CYS A 8 4.65 14.56 10.73
C CYS A 8 5.91 15.08 10.03
N SER A 9 6.03 16.41 9.91
CA SER A 9 7.15 17.08 9.26
C SER A 9 7.44 18.43 9.94
N PRO A 10 8.59 19.07 9.65
CA PRO A 10 8.85 20.45 10.07
C PRO A 10 7.83 21.48 9.56
N ALA A 11 7.00 21.11 8.57
CA ALA A 11 5.92 21.95 8.04
C ALA A 11 4.56 21.71 8.72
N THR A 12 4.45 20.71 9.61
CA THR A 12 3.18 20.32 10.26
C THR A 12 2.79 21.25 11.44
N GLY A 13 3.74 22.01 12.01
CA GLY A 13 3.49 22.93 13.13
C GLY A 13 3.00 24.33 12.73
N ASP A 14 2.64 25.17 13.72
CA ASP A 14 2.07 26.53 13.55
C ASP A 14 2.97 27.51 12.77
N ARG A 15 4.27 27.18 12.63
CA ARG A 15 5.22 27.95 11.83
C ARG A 15 5.82 27.06 10.76
N ILE A 16 5.49 27.35 9.51
CA ILE A 16 6.11 26.71 8.34
C ILE A 16 7.60 27.08 8.33
N ARG A 17 8.47 26.11 8.61
CA ARG A 17 9.92 26.30 8.45
C ARG A 17 10.28 26.22 6.98
N ARG A 18 10.65 27.37 6.39
CA ARG A 18 11.28 27.44 5.07
C ARG A 18 12.78 27.33 5.23
N GLN A 19 13.43 26.57 4.34
CA GLN A 19 14.88 26.46 4.30
C GLN A 19 15.42 27.39 3.21
N ALA A 20 16.27 28.33 3.59
CA ALA A 20 17.00 29.17 2.64
C ALA A 20 18.25 28.41 2.19
N VAL A 21 18.46 28.34 0.87
CA VAL A 21 19.64 27.71 0.26
C VAL A 21 20.18 28.59 -0.86
N GLN A 22 21.48 28.50 -1.13
CA GLN A 22 22.12 29.15 -2.27
C GLN A 22 22.60 28.09 -3.24
N VAL A 23 22.12 28.17 -4.48
CA VAL A 23 22.52 27.27 -5.57
C VAL A 23 23.42 28.07 -6.52
N PRO A 24 24.68 27.66 -6.73
CA PRO A 24 25.55 28.31 -7.69
C PRO A 24 24.96 28.33 -9.10
N ALA A 25 25.31 29.34 -9.90
CA ALA A 25 24.88 29.40 -11.30
C ALA A 25 25.32 28.13 -12.06
N LYS A 26 24.39 27.52 -12.79
CA LYS A 26 24.58 26.23 -13.49
C LYS A 26 24.94 25.04 -12.57
N GLY A 27 24.66 25.16 -11.27
CA GLY A 27 24.83 24.09 -10.29
C GLY A 27 23.52 23.43 -9.89
N ALA A 28 23.63 22.41 -9.05
CA ALA A 28 22.50 21.74 -8.40
C ALA A 28 22.84 21.50 -6.92
N LEU A 29 21.82 21.58 -6.05
CA LEU A 29 21.96 21.32 -4.62
C LEU A 29 20.77 20.50 -4.15
N ALA A 30 21.03 19.38 -3.46
CA ALA A 30 20.00 18.58 -2.83
C ALA A 30 19.57 19.23 -1.50
N VAL A 31 18.26 19.33 -1.26
CA VAL A 31 17.68 19.88 -0.04
C VAL A 31 16.88 18.78 0.65
N PRO A 32 17.42 18.15 1.72
CA PRO A 32 16.73 17.06 2.39
C PRO A 32 15.58 17.56 3.27
N PHE A 33 14.45 16.85 3.25
CA PHE A 33 13.33 17.06 4.15
C PHE A 33 13.08 15.77 4.94
N ALA A 34 13.01 15.87 6.27
CA ALA A 34 12.62 14.76 7.13
C ALA A 34 11.10 14.72 7.26
N VAL A 35 10.52 13.55 6.98
CA VAL A 35 9.07 13.34 6.89
C VAL A 35 8.76 11.97 7.49
N VAL A 36 7.80 11.91 8.41
CA VAL A 36 7.31 10.66 9.00
C VAL A 36 5.84 10.50 8.62
N PRO A 37 5.47 9.50 7.80
CA PRO A 37 4.07 9.20 7.54
C PRO A 37 3.40 8.65 8.81
N MET A 38 2.15 9.04 9.03
CA MET A 38 1.40 8.72 10.26
C MET A 38 0.30 7.67 10.04
N GLY A 39 0.14 7.17 8.81
CA GLY A 39 -0.84 6.14 8.48
C GLY A 39 -0.58 5.54 7.09
N ALA A 40 -1.20 4.40 6.82
CA ALA A 40 -1.11 3.72 5.53
C ALA A 40 -2.07 4.35 4.52
N ALA A 41 -1.55 5.25 3.68
CA ALA A 41 -2.30 5.92 2.63
C ALA A 41 -1.35 6.45 1.54
N ASP A 42 -1.93 6.79 0.40
CA ASP A 42 -1.27 7.62 -0.61
C ASP A 42 -1.37 9.08 -0.20
N ILE A 43 -0.24 9.68 0.21
CA ILE A 43 -0.20 11.03 0.78
C ILE A 43 0.39 12.01 -0.25
N PRO A 44 -0.37 13.00 -0.75
CA PRO A 44 0.18 14.02 -1.64
C PRO A 44 1.13 14.97 -0.88
N VAL A 45 2.36 15.08 -1.37
CA VAL A 45 3.40 15.96 -0.82
C VAL A 45 3.77 17.00 -1.88
N THR A 46 3.69 18.28 -1.49
CA THR A 46 4.08 19.41 -2.35
C THR A 46 5.37 20.07 -1.85
N ILE A 47 6.33 20.22 -2.76
CA ILE A 47 7.59 20.92 -2.54
C ILE A 47 7.61 22.16 -3.43
N THR A 48 7.61 23.33 -2.79
CA THR A 48 7.73 24.63 -3.47
C THR A 48 9.12 25.22 -3.24
N ALA A 49 9.77 25.63 -4.31
CA ALA A 49 10.98 26.44 -4.32
C ALA A 49 10.61 27.88 -4.70
N GLN A 50 11.05 28.85 -3.90
CA GLN A 50 10.80 30.27 -4.14
C GLN A 50 12.15 30.98 -4.22
N GLY A 51 12.44 31.57 -5.38
CA GLY A 51 13.60 32.40 -5.62
C GLY A 51 13.33 33.88 -5.35
N SER A 52 14.40 34.67 -5.38
CA SER A 52 14.28 36.12 -5.44
C SER A 52 13.57 36.56 -6.73
N TRP A 53 12.88 37.71 -6.69
CA TRP A 53 12.14 38.30 -7.82
C TRP A 53 10.91 37.50 -8.31
N GLY A 54 10.30 36.70 -7.45
CA GLY A 54 9.02 36.03 -7.76
C GLY A 54 9.14 34.83 -8.70
N LEU A 55 10.36 34.40 -9.03
CA LEU A 55 10.61 33.12 -9.68
C LEU A 55 10.33 32.00 -8.69
N GLY A 56 9.62 30.96 -9.11
CA GLY A 56 9.34 29.81 -8.26
C GLY A 56 8.98 28.59 -9.09
N ASP A 57 9.14 27.44 -8.45
CA ASP A 57 8.75 26.14 -9.00
C ASP A 57 8.06 25.33 -7.90
N SER A 58 7.16 24.43 -8.29
CA SER A 58 6.46 23.56 -7.35
C SER A 58 6.22 22.19 -7.96
N ILE A 59 6.43 21.16 -7.16
CA ILE A 59 6.17 19.78 -7.55
C ILE A 59 5.30 19.09 -6.50
N THR A 60 4.26 18.42 -6.97
CA THR A 60 3.40 17.56 -6.14
C THR A 60 3.60 16.11 -6.56
N ARG A 61 3.85 15.24 -5.58
CA ARG A 61 3.97 13.78 -5.79
C ARG A 61 3.22 13.04 -4.69
N SER A 62 2.69 11.87 -5.02
CA SER A 62 2.08 10.98 -4.03
C SER A 62 3.17 10.13 -3.36
N LEU A 63 3.23 10.20 -2.02
CA LEU A 63 4.00 9.30 -1.19
C LEU A 63 3.12 8.09 -0.86
N ARG A 64 3.40 6.96 -1.51
CA ARG A 64 2.72 5.68 -1.25
C ARG A 64 3.27 5.07 0.03
N VAL A 65 2.43 4.98 1.07
CA VAL A 65 2.77 4.36 2.35
C VAL A 65 2.16 2.96 2.40
N GLU A 66 3.02 1.95 2.40
CA GLU A 66 2.58 0.56 2.56
C GLU A 66 2.21 0.28 4.03
N ARG A 67 1.27 -0.65 4.25
CA ARG A 67 0.99 -1.15 5.60
C ARG A 67 2.19 -1.90 6.15
N GLU A 68 2.21 -2.05 7.47
CA GLU A 68 3.19 -2.87 8.17
C GLU A 68 3.14 -4.33 7.72
N GLY A 69 4.29 -5.01 7.81
CA GLY A 69 4.44 -6.42 7.53
C GLY A 69 4.95 -6.70 6.13
N ALA A 70 4.80 -7.96 5.71
CA ALA A 70 5.15 -8.42 4.38
C ALA A 70 3.97 -9.18 3.79
N ALA A 71 3.73 -9.00 2.48
CA ALA A 71 2.74 -9.78 1.77
C ALA A 71 3.18 -11.25 1.75
N HIS A 72 2.32 -12.13 2.28
CA HIS A 72 2.52 -13.57 2.28
C HIS A 72 1.42 -14.24 1.46
N LEU A 73 1.80 -15.16 0.57
CA LEU A 73 0.88 -15.88 -0.29
C LEU A 73 1.11 -17.38 -0.11
N GLU A 74 0.06 -18.09 0.31
CA GLU A 74 0.05 -19.55 0.39
C GLU A 74 -0.95 -20.10 -0.62
N GLU A 75 -0.49 -21.07 -1.43
CA GLU A 75 -1.31 -21.75 -2.42
C GLU A 75 -1.40 -23.23 -2.08
N MET A 76 -2.62 -23.74 -1.97
CA MET A 76 -2.90 -25.15 -1.74
C MET A 76 -3.64 -25.74 -2.94
N SER A 77 -3.14 -26.86 -3.46
CA SER A 77 -3.73 -27.57 -4.60
C SER A 77 -4.31 -28.91 -4.17
N TYR A 78 -5.54 -29.19 -4.58
CA TYR A 78 -6.22 -30.47 -4.33
C TYR A 78 -6.61 -31.10 -5.67
N SER A 79 -6.27 -32.38 -5.84
CA SER A 79 -6.69 -33.15 -7.01
C SER A 79 -8.15 -33.58 -6.86
N LEU A 80 -8.98 -33.23 -7.84
CA LEU A 80 -10.36 -33.66 -7.93
C LEU A 80 -10.44 -34.87 -8.87
N ASP A 81 -10.58 -36.07 -8.31
CA ASP A 81 -10.77 -37.32 -9.06
C ASP A 81 -12.23 -37.77 -8.93
N SER A 82 -12.91 -37.94 -10.06
CA SER A 82 -14.32 -38.37 -10.13
C SER A 82 -14.50 -39.88 -10.40
N GLU A 83 -13.42 -40.64 -10.55
CA GLU A 83 -13.46 -42.08 -10.88
C GLU A 83 -13.97 -42.91 -9.68
N GLU A 84 -13.74 -42.45 -8.45
CA GLU A 84 -14.47 -42.96 -7.30
C GLU A 84 -15.92 -42.44 -7.38
N ARG A 85 -16.87 -43.32 -7.73
CA ARG A 85 -18.33 -43.09 -7.69
C ARG A 85 -18.90 -42.72 -6.30
N LEU A 86 -18.05 -42.32 -5.36
CA LEU A 86 -18.39 -41.85 -4.04
C LEU A 86 -18.42 -40.32 -4.08
N SER A 87 -19.59 -39.75 -3.78
CA SER A 87 -19.74 -38.31 -3.52
C SER A 87 -18.96 -37.94 -2.26
N ARG A 88 -17.66 -37.66 -2.38
CA ARG A 88 -16.83 -37.17 -1.27
C ARG A 88 -16.86 -35.65 -1.25
N ALA A 89 -17.15 -35.09 -0.09
CA ALA A 89 -16.97 -33.67 0.16
C ALA A 89 -15.48 -33.41 0.42
N LEU A 90 -14.92 -32.39 -0.23
CA LEU A 90 -13.59 -31.85 0.07
C LEU A 90 -13.79 -30.56 0.88
N GLU A 91 -13.23 -30.53 2.08
CA GLU A 91 -13.20 -29.33 2.91
C GLU A 91 -11.87 -28.60 2.71
N ILE A 92 -11.94 -27.32 2.34
CA ILE A 92 -10.77 -26.45 2.23
C ILE A 92 -10.65 -25.69 3.55
N PRO A 93 -9.53 -25.83 4.29
CA PRO A 93 -9.34 -25.11 5.55
C PRO A 93 -9.31 -23.59 5.27
N GLY A 94 -10.08 -22.84 6.05
CA GLY A 94 -10.20 -21.38 5.95
C GLY A 94 -9.57 -20.66 7.15
N GLU A 95 -8.59 -21.27 7.82
CA GLU A 95 -7.97 -20.70 9.00
C GLU A 95 -7.05 -19.52 8.65
N LEU A 96 -7.07 -18.49 9.48
CA LEU A 96 -6.13 -17.37 9.38
C LEU A 96 -4.73 -17.87 9.79
N PRO A 97 -3.68 -17.54 9.02
CA PRO A 97 -2.31 -17.87 9.40
C PRO A 97 -1.97 -17.28 10.79
N PRO A 98 -1.24 -18.02 11.64
CA PRO A 98 -0.98 -17.59 13.03
C PRO A 98 -0.15 -16.31 13.14
N ASN A 99 0.55 -15.95 12.06
CA ASN A 99 1.37 -14.74 11.94
C ASN A 99 0.67 -13.63 11.13
N ALA A 100 -0.63 -13.76 10.85
CA ALA A 100 -1.40 -12.69 10.23
C ALA A 100 -1.44 -11.46 11.14
N LEU A 101 -1.15 -10.28 10.58
CA LEU A 101 -1.31 -9.03 11.32
C LEU A 101 -2.80 -8.80 11.63
N PRO A 102 -3.16 -8.40 12.87
CA PRO A 102 -4.55 -8.19 13.26
C PRO A 102 -5.29 -7.17 12.38
N ASP A 103 -4.60 -6.12 11.92
CA ASP A 103 -5.13 -5.08 11.03
C ASP A 103 -4.69 -5.28 9.56
N GLY A 104 -4.20 -6.49 9.24
CA GLY A 104 -3.74 -6.85 7.90
C GLY A 104 -4.90 -7.14 6.95
N ASP A 105 -4.67 -6.93 5.66
CA ASP A 105 -5.63 -7.37 4.63
C ASP A 105 -5.44 -8.88 4.39
N PHE A 106 -6.39 -9.70 4.87
CA PHE A 106 -6.44 -11.10 4.51
C PHE A 106 -7.39 -11.33 3.33
N LYS A 107 -6.93 -12.08 2.32
CA LYS A 107 -7.73 -12.48 1.17
C LYS A 107 -7.47 -13.94 0.84
N MET A 108 -8.54 -14.72 0.73
CA MET A 108 -8.51 -16.09 0.24
C MET A 108 -9.26 -16.17 -1.09
N SER A 109 -8.69 -16.85 -2.07
CA SER A 109 -9.34 -17.09 -3.36
C SER A 109 -9.20 -18.54 -3.77
N VAL A 110 -10.30 -19.16 -4.21
CA VAL A 110 -10.30 -20.53 -4.72
C VAL A 110 -10.37 -20.50 -6.26
N ARG A 111 -9.49 -21.28 -6.89
CA ARG A 111 -9.45 -21.47 -8.34
C ARG A 111 -9.60 -22.96 -8.64
N VAL A 112 -10.53 -23.29 -9.54
CA VAL A 112 -10.78 -24.67 -9.97
C VAL A 112 -10.36 -24.80 -11.44
N THR A 113 -9.56 -25.81 -11.74
CA THR A 113 -9.09 -26.09 -13.10
C THR A 113 -9.56 -27.49 -13.50
N GLY A 114 -10.17 -27.63 -14.67
CA GLY A 114 -10.62 -28.91 -15.20
C GLY A 114 -10.66 -28.90 -16.73
N PRO A 115 -10.79 -30.07 -17.38
CA PRO A 115 -10.91 -30.17 -18.83
C PRO A 115 -12.30 -29.65 -19.26
N GLY A 116 -12.42 -28.36 -19.58
CA GLY A 116 -13.68 -27.73 -19.97
C GLY A 116 -13.60 -26.19 -19.92
N PRO A 117 -14.68 -25.46 -20.28
CA PRO A 117 -14.70 -24.01 -20.14
C PRO A 117 -14.55 -23.61 -18.66
N PRO A 118 -13.91 -22.44 -18.37
CA PRO A 118 -13.66 -22.01 -17.01
C PRO A 118 -14.99 -21.87 -16.24
N LEU A 119 -15.09 -22.55 -15.10
CA LEU A 119 -16.20 -22.36 -14.17
C LEU A 119 -15.99 -21.05 -13.38
N GLU A 120 -17.05 -20.27 -13.19
CA GLU A 120 -17.01 -19.01 -12.44
C GLU A 120 -16.46 -19.21 -11.02
N SER A 121 -15.51 -18.37 -10.64
CA SER A 121 -14.93 -18.33 -9.29
C SER A 121 -15.88 -17.63 -8.32
N GLN A 122 -16.27 -18.31 -7.23
CA GLN A 122 -16.97 -17.66 -6.12
C GLN A 122 -15.94 -17.01 -5.19
N THR A 123 -15.95 -15.68 -5.14
CA THR A 123 -15.14 -14.92 -4.17
C THR A 123 -15.99 -14.71 -2.92
N GLN A 124 -15.73 -15.44 -1.84
CA GLN A 124 -16.29 -15.13 -0.53
C GLN A 124 -15.38 -14.14 0.19
N GLY A 125 -15.78 -12.87 0.18
CA GLY A 125 -15.19 -11.86 1.06
C GLY A 125 -15.63 -12.12 2.49
N LEU A 126 -14.70 -12.55 3.35
CA LEU A 126 -14.92 -12.59 4.80
C LEU A 126 -14.65 -11.20 5.37
N THR A 127 -15.66 -10.34 5.39
CA THR A 127 -15.64 -9.10 6.17
C THR A 127 -15.98 -9.45 7.62
N HIS A 128 -14.97 -9.58 8.48
CA HIS A 128 -15.18 -9.56 9.92
C HIS A 128 -15.22 -8.11 10.38
N SER A 129 -16.42 -7.59 10.66
CA SER A 129 -16.58 -6.33 11.39
C SER A 129 -16.50 -6.66 12.87
N GLN A 130 -15.51 -6.11 13.57
CA GLN A 130 -15.60 -5.93 15.02
C GLN A 130 -16.45 -4.70 15.33
#